data_AF-A0AAW7D5B8-F1
#
_entry.id   AF-A0AAW7D5B8-F1
#
_cell.length_a   1.000
_cell.length_b   1.000
_cell.length_c   1.000
_cell.angle_alpha   90.00
_cell.angle_beta   90.00
_cell.angle_gamma   90.00
#
_symmetry.space_group_name_H-M   'P 1'
#
loop_
_entity.id
_entity.type
_entity.pdbx_description
1 polymer ?
#
loop_
_entity_poly.entity_id
_entity_poly.type
_entity_poly.pdbx_seq_one_letter_code
_entity_poly.pdbx_strand_id
1 'polypeptide(L)'
;MKTKLGLFVSVFSAVLFFSCKGQEEKPKVIYKDEVETPEQQEAVKEKTEDIRIADLPLVVGSSSYLIHPIGEVRVYNSPSKYGTSKVSQFSYTVSNYVPFEITGYLENLMFQHKDSLEIRPLTTKKIQIQSVVYLNTIAEKLKKNILVYSVFDADTNRDGKIDSNDIKTLYISRSSGKEFKKLSPYLQELLDWTVIDVQNRLYFRTIEDINKNGAFDKNDNVNYFYIDLTDPNWEVKSYDPLNVLSTEESTETPPVEEVV
;
A
#
# COMPACT_ATOMS: atom_id res chain seq x y z
N MET A 1 79.39 -18.03 -24.62
CA MET A 1 79.01 -18.99 -25.68
C MET A 1 77.75 -19.72 -25.24
N LYS A 2 76.68 -19.63 -26.05
CA LYS A 2 75.47 -20.48 -26.09
C LYS A 2 74.37 -20.30 -25.00
N THR A 3 73.24 -19.85 -25.52
CA THR A 3 71.84 -19.85 -25.05
C THR A 3 71.26 -21.26 -24.84
N LYS A 4 70.27 -21.40 -23.94
CA LYS A 4 68.96 -22.13 -24.02
C LYS A 4 68.10 -21.68 -22.81
N LEU A 5 66.91 -21.08 -22.91
CA LEU A 5 65.59 -21.44 -23.51
C LEU A 5 64.69 -22.29 -22.56
N GLY A 6 63.51 -21.75 -22.23
CA GLY A 6 62.31 -22.43 -21.66
C GLY A 6 61.75 -21.72 -20.41
N LEU A 7 60.78 -20.79 -20.47
CA LEU A 7 59.33 -20.87 -20.80
C LEU A 7 58.45 -21.43 -19.65
N PHE A 8 57.56 -20.57 -19.13
CA PHE A 8 56.22 -20.75 -18.49
C PHE A 8 56.07 -19.82 -17.27
N VAL A 9 55.48 -18.63 -17.43
CA VAL A 9 54.03 -18.32 -17.28
C VAL A 9 53.55 -18.54 -15.84
N SER A 10 53.27 -17.45 -15.12
CA SER A 10 51.89 -17.07 -14.74
C SER A 10 51.92 -16.01 -13.65
N VAL A 11 51.45 -14.81 -13.99
CA VAL A 11 51.11 -13.74 -13.05
C VAL A 11 49.87 -14.18 -12.29
N PHE A 12 50.03 -14.54 -11.02
CA PHE A 12 48.91 -14.87 -10.14
C PHE A 12 48.21 -13.58 -9.71
N SER A 13 47.40 -13.02 -10.60
CA SER A 13 46.42 -11.99 -10.27
C SER A 13 45.25 -12.68 -9.58
N ALA A 14 45.26 -12.66 -8.24
CA ALA A 14 44.14 -13.10 -7.42
C ALA A 14 43.00 -12.09 -7.57
N VAL A 15 42.20 -12.25 -8.62
CA VAL A 15 40.89 -11.61 -8.73
C VAL A 15 39.99 -12.28 -7.70
N LEU A 16 39.79 -11.58 -6.58
CA LEU A 16 38.73 -11.86 -5.61
C LEU A 16 37.39 -11.68 -6.34
N PHE A 17 36.83 -12.77 -6.86
CA PHE A 17 35.42 -12.83 -7.18
C PHE A 17 34.65 -12.82 -5.86
N PHE A 18 34.40 -11.62 -5.32
CA PHE A 18 33.22 -11.38 -4.51
C PHE A 18 32.03 -11.61 -5.43
N SER A 19 31.57 -12.86 -5.48
CA SER A 19 30.25 -13.20 -5.97
C SER A 19 29.27 -12.45 -5.09
N CYS A 20 28.68 -11.37 -5.62
CA CYS A 20 27.46 -10.79 -5.09
C CYS A 20 26.43 -11.92 -5.10
N LYS A 21 26.24 -12.58 -3.94
CA LYS A 21 25.05 -13.37 -3.70
C LYS A 21 23.87 -12.43 -3.97
N GLY A 22 23.01 -12.81 -4.90
CA GLY A 22 21.76 -12.08 -5.15
C GLY A 22 21.08 -11.86 -3.81
N GLN A 23 20.70 -10.62 -3.53
CA GLN A 23 19.87 -10.32 -2.37
C GLN A 23 18.58 -11.13 -2.56
N GLU A 24 18.40 -12.20 -1.79
CA GLU A 24 17.10 -12.83 -1.66
C GLU A 24 16.14 -11.75 -1.17
N GLU A 25 15.06 -11.51 -1.93
CA GLU A 25 14.05 -10.53 -1.58
C GLU A 25 13.45 -10.97 -0.23
N LYS A 26 13.46 -10.06 0.75
CA LYS A 26 12.92 -10.37 2.07
C LYS A 26 11.42 -10.69 1.96
N PRO A 27 10.94 -11.72 2.69
CA PRO A 27 9.54 -12.10 2.62
C PRO A 27 8.66 -10.94 3.09
N LYS A 28 7.54 -10.75 2.41
CA LYS A 28 6.56 -9.71 2.74
C LYS A 28 5.64 -10.14 3.88
N VAL A 29 5.51 -11.45 4.08
CA VAL A 29 4.71 -12.05 5.15
C VAL A 29 5.42 -13.27 5.71
N ILE A 30 5.38 -13.43 7.03
CA ILE A 30 5.91 -14.61 7.73
C ILE A 30 4.76 -15.35 8.42
N TYR A 31 4.56 -16.62 8.03
CA TYR A 31 3.52 -17.50 8.58
C TYR A 31 3.95 -18.11 9.93
N LYS A 32 3.00 -18.58 10.74
CA LYS A 32 3.28 -19.05 12.12
C LYS A 32 4.03 -20.38 12.18
N ASP A 33 4.06 -21.14 11.09
CA ASP A 33 4.68 -22.47 11.04
C ASP A 33 6.14 -22.44 10.55
N GLU A 34 6.67 -21.26 10.24
CA GLU A 34 8.07 -21.04 9.86
C GLU A 34 8.83 -20.33 10.99
N VAL A 35 9.41 -21.13 11.87
CA VAL A 35 10.55 -20.75 12.71
C VAL A 35 11.60 -21.81 12.38
N GLU A 36 12.76 -21.49 11.82
CA GLU A 36 13.98 -21.02 12.50
C GLU A 36 14.91 -20.45 11.40
N THR A 37 15.47 -19.24 11.51
CA THR A 37 16.75 -19.01 12.20
C THR A 37 16.89 -17.51 12.51
N PRO A 38 17.25 -17.09 13.74
CA PRO A 38 17.45 -15.69 14.05
C PRO A 38 18.88 -15.27 13.68
N GLU A 39 19.10 -14.72 12.48
CA GLU A 39 20.23 -13.81 12.28
C GLU A 39 19.84 -12.45 12.84
N GLN A 40 20.19 -12.24 14.11
CA GLN A 40 20.22 -10.93 14.74
C GLN A 40 21.21 -10.04 13.99
N GLN A 41 20.70 -9.25 13.05
CA GLN A 41 21.36 -8.01 12.65
C GLN A 41 20.85 -6.92 13.59
N GLU A 42 21.58 -6.72 14.69
CA GLU A 42 21.49 -5.47 15.46
C GLU A 42 21.94 -4.33 14.56
N ALA A 43 21.00 -3.74 13.84
CA ALA A 43 21.22 -2.46 13.20
C ALA A 43 21.45 -1.42 14.31
N VAL A 44 22.66 -0.88 14.38
CA VAL A 44 23.00 0.30 15.16
C VAL A 44 21.99 1.39 14.78
N LYS A 45 20.99 1.60 15.65
CA LYS A 45 20.08 2.73 15.54
C LYS A 45 20.91 3.99 15.81
N GLU A 46 21.36 4.66 14.75
CA GLU A 46 21.60 6.09 14.84
C GLU A 46 20.33 6.71 15.44
N LYS A 47 20.51 7.44 16.53
CA LYS A 47 19.42 8.06 17.28
C LYS A 47 18.95 9.29 16.51
N THR A 48 18.27 9.10 15.37
CA THR A 48 17.49 10.17 14.75
C THR A 48 16.33 10.47 15.69
N GLU A 49 16.20 11.74 16.08
CA GLU A 49 15.01 12.21 16.78
C GLU A 49 13.95 12.46 15.72
N ASP A 50 13.17 11.41 15.44
CA ASP A 50 12.00 11.51 14.57
C ASP A 50 10.95 12.36 15.31
N ILE A 51 10.54 13.47 14.69
CA ILE A 51 9.54 14.37 15.27
C ILE A 51 8.18 14.10 14.65
N ARG A 52 7.16 13.96 15.50
CA ARG A 52 5.78 13.79 15.07
C ARG A 52 5.15 15.17 14.85
N ILE A 53 4.70 15.43 13.63
CA ILE A 53 4.14 16.73 13.24
C ILE A 53 2.82 16.58 12.49
N ALA A 54 2.09 17.68 12.40
CA ALA A 54 0.85 17.79 11.63
C ALA A 54 1.04 18.79 10.48
N ASP A 55 0.59 18.44 9.29
CA ASP A 55 0.39 19.42 8.22
C ASP A 55 -0.81 20.32 8.53
N LEU A 56 -0.87 21.48 7.88
CA LEU A 56 -2.03 22.37 7.95
C LEU A 56 -3.30 21.64 7.48
N PRO A 57 -4.48 21.97 8.03
CA PRO A 57 -5.71 21.33 7.67
C PRO A 57 -6.09 21.58 6.21
N LEU A 58 -6.70 20.57 5.60
CA LEU A 58 -7.30 20.66 4.27
C LEU A 58 -8.75 20.19 4.31
N VAL A 59 -9.51 20.59 3.28
CA VAL A 59 -10.88 20.12 3.04
C VAL A 59 -10.90 19.33 1.73
N VAL A 60 -11.60 18.20 1.75
CA VAL A 60 -11.84 17.38 0.55
C VAL A 60 -13.26 17.58 0.04
N GLY A 61 -13.38 17.94 -1.24
CA GLY A 61 -14.66 18.19 -1.91
C GLY A 61 -15.59 19.09 -1.10
N SER A 62 -16.84 18.66 -0.92
CA SER A 62 -17.86 19.38 -0.16
C SER A 62 -17.96 18.94 1.31
N SER A 63 -16.94 18.28 1.86
CA SER A 63 -16.98 17.79 3.24
C SER A 63 -17.03 18.93 4.27
N SER A 64 -17.81 18.76 5.33
CA SER A 64 -17.81 19.67 6.50
C SER A 64 -16.66 19.40 7.49
N TYR A 65 -15.74 18.49 7.15
CA TYR A 65 -14.63 18.10 8.02
C TYR A 65 -13.30 18.57 7.45
N LEU A 66 -12.50 19.18 8.32
CA LEU A 66 -11.07 19.43 8.12
C LEU A 66 -10.31 18.13 8.42
N ILE A 67 -9.30 17.85 7.60
CA ILE A 67 -8.38 16.73 7.76
C ILE A 67 -7.01 17.31 8.07
N HIS A 68 -6.39 16.89 9.16
CA HIS A 68 -5.00 17.22 9.51
C HIS A 68 -4.14 15.96 9.34
N PRO A 69 -3.29 15.90 8.30
CA PRO A 69 -2.35 14.79 8.11
C PRO A 69 -1.28 14.77 9.21
N ILE A 70 -1.05 13.61 9.81
CA ILE A 70 -0.04 13.40 10.86
C ILE A 70 1.03 12.44 10.37
N GLY A 71 2.30 12.80 10.55
CA GLY A 71 3.43 11.95 10.17
C GLY A 71 4.69 12.25 10.98
N GLU A 72 5.73 11.45 10.76
CA GLU A 72 7.05 11.66 11.33
C GLU A 72 7.99 12.31 10.30
N VAL A 73 8.78 13.29 10.75
CA VAL A 73 9.85 13.89 9.95
C VAL A 73 11.18 13.64 10.64
N ARG A 74 12.16 13.17 9.86
CA ARG A 74 13.53 13.01 10.34
C ARG A 74 14.23 14.35 10.38
N VAL A 75 14.71 14.75 11.55
CA VAL A 75 15.53 15.94 11.71
C VAL A 75 16.97 15.52 11.94
N TYR A 76 17.85 15.85 10.99
CA TYR A 76 19.28 15.60 11.13
C TYR A 76 19.97 16.84 11.70
N ASN A 77 20.63 16.72 12.84
CA ASN A 77 21.48 17.80 13.36
C ASN A 77 22.80 17.86 12.57
N SER A 78 22.84 18.62 11.47
CA SER A 78 24.10 18.96 10.80
C SER A 78 24.69 20.25 11.40
N PRO A 79 25.89 20.21 12.02
CA PRO A 79 26.55 21.42 12.50
C PRO A 79 27.03 22.26 11.32
N SER A 80 26.41 23.44 11.13
CA SER A 80 26.85 24.42 10.13
C SER A 80 28.23 24.98 10.52
N LYS A 81 29.27 24.69 9.73
CA LYS A 81 30.66 25.17 9.99
C LYS A 81 30.89 26.65 9.70
N TYR A 82 29.91 27.38 9.15
CA TYR A 82 30.07 28.80 8.78
C TYR A 82 28.85 29.61 9.20
N GLY A 83 29.11 30.77 9.82
CA GLY A 83 28.16 31.61 10.58
C GLY A 83 27.10 32.34 9.77
N THR A 84 26.34 31.63 8.94
CA THR A 84 25.08 32.09 8.37
C THR A 84 23.93 31.50 9.18
N SER A 85 22.85 32.27 9.34
CA SER A 85 21.66 31.95 10.14
C SER A 85 21.28 30.46 10.12
N LYS A 86 21.05 29.86 11.30
CA LYS A 86 20.60 28.47 11.51
C LYS A 86 19.17 28.26 10.96
N VAL A 87 18.98 28.38 9.65
CA VAL A 87 17.73 27.97 8.98
C VAL A 87 17.93 26.53 8.55
N SER A 88 17.26 25.60 9.22
CA SER A 88 17.26 24.18 8.85
C SER A 88 16.67 24.02 7.45
N GLN A 89 17.39 23.38 6.53
CA GLN A 89 16.94 23.11 5.16
C GLN A 89 16.01 21.88 5.06
N PHE A 90 15.30 21.53 6.14
CA PHE A 90 14.44 20.34 6.19
C PHE A 90 13.01 20.68 5.79
N SER A 91 12.38 19.78 5.03
CA SER A 91 10.95 19.84 4.77
C SER A 91 10.20 19.36 6.01
N TYR A 92 9.32 20.19 6.55
CA TYR A 92 8.39 19.85 7.63
C TYR A 92 7.01 19.45 7.09
N THR A 93 6.95 18.97 5.85
CA THR A 93 5.72 18.52 5.20
C THR A 93 5.64 17.01 5.25
N VAL A 94 4.53 16.47 5.77
CA VAL A 94 4.32 15.01 5.89
C VAL A 94 3.48 14.42 4.77
N SER A 95 2.70 15.26 4.08
CA SER A 95 1.77 14.85 3.03
C SER A 95 1.93 15.67 1.76
N ASN A 96 1.62 15.04 0.63
CA ASN A 96 1.38 15.72 -0.63
C ASN A 96 -0.13 15.69 -0.90
N TYR A 97 -0.68 16.84 -1.31
CA TYR A 97 -2.09 16.98 -1.63
C TYR A 97 -2.25 17.38 -3.10
N VAL A 98 -3.06 16.61 -3.80
CA VAL A 98 -3.62 16.95 -5.11
C VAL A 98 -5.15 16.90 -5.00
N PRO A 99 -5.92 17.47 -5.95
CA PRO A 99 -7.38 17.48 -5.82
C PRO A 99 -7.94 16.08 -5.51
N PHE A 100 -8.60 15.99 -4.35
CA PHE A 100 -9.25 14.77 -3.84
C PHE A 100 -8.32 13.62 -3.42
N GLU A 101 -7.01 13.82 -3.39
CA GLU A 101 -6.06 12.78 -2.96
C GLU A 101 -4.97 13.34 -2.05
N ILE A 102 -4.73 12.63 -0.95
CA ILE A 102 -3.64 12.86 -0.02
C ILE A 102 -2.71 11.67 -0.11
N THR A 103 -1.43 11.88 -0.34
CA THR A 103 -0.41 10.82 -0.33
C THR A 103 0.69 11.13 0.66
N GLY A 104 1.29 10.12 1.26
CA GLY A 104 2.44 10.28 2.15
C GLY A 104 2.79 8.98 2.87
N TYR A 105 3.57 9.08 3.93
CA TYR A 105 3.78 8.00 4.89
C TYR A 105 3.18 8.41 6.23
N LEU A 106 1.86 8.56 6.24
CA LEU A 106 1.15 9.20 7.35
C LEU A 106 0.90 8.18 8.46
N GLU A 107 1.13 8.58 9.71
CA GLU A 107 0.79 7.74 10.86
C GLU A 107 -0.70 7.76 11.16
N ASN A 108 -1.37 8.88 10.85
CA ASN A 108 -2.79 9.07 11.13
C ASN A 108 -3.35 10.25 10.36
N LEU A 109 -4.68 10.36 10.38
CA LEU A 109 -5.39 11.57 10.02
C LEU A 109 -6.25 12.02 11.20
N MET A 110 -6.23 13.31 11.50
CA MET A 110 -7.12 13.89 12.49
C MET A 110 -8.28 14.61 11.82
N PHE A 111 -9.48 14.39 12.32
CA PHE A 111 -10.72 14.94 11.76
C PHE A 111 -11.34 15.94 12.72
N GLN A 112 -11.69 17.10 12.18
CA GLN A 112 -12.34 18.18 12.91
C GLN A 112 -13.55 18.66 12.12
N HIS A 113 -14.73 18.67 12.72
CA HIS A 113 -15.88 19.30 12.08
C HIS A 113 -15.67 20.81 12.03
N LYS A 114 -16.00 21.47 10.91
CA LYS A 114 -15.77 22.92 10.70
C LYS A 114 -16.37 23.82 11.79
N ASP A 115 -17.47 23.38 12.40
CA ASP A 115 -18.20 24.11 13.45
C ASP A 115 -17.84 23.63 14.87
N SER A 116 -16.74 22.86 15.02
CA SER A 116 -16.29 22.30 16.30
C SER A 116 -14.80 22.49 16.53
N LEU A 117 -14.41 22.66 17.79
CA LEU A 117 -13.01 22.61 18.21
C LEU A 117 -12.53 21.19 18.53
N GLU A 118 -13.42 20.21 18.48
CA GLU A 118 -13.09 18.81 18.75
C GLU A 118 -12.35 18.18 17.57
N ILE A 119 -11.19 17.60 17.87
CA ILE A 119 -10.34 16.88 16.92
C ILE A 119 -10.31 15.40 17.33
N ARG A 120 -10.56 14.49 16.39
CA ARG A 120 -10.58 13.05 16.63
C ARG A 120 -9.63 12.31 15.67
N PRO A 121 -8.87 11.31 16.13
CA PRO A 121 -8.06 10.49 15.24
C PRO A 121 -8.94 9.57 14.38
N LEU A 122 -8.43 9.18 13.20
CA LEU A 122 -9.02 8.13 12.35
C LEU A 122 -9.09 6.80 13.11
N THR A 123 -7.99 6.47 13.79
CA THR A 123 -7.81 5.23 14.53
C THR A 123 -6.83 5.41 15.67
N THR A 124 -6.92 4.57 16.70
CA THR A 124 -5.92 4.45 17.77
C THR A 124 -4.88 3.37 17.49
N LYS A 125 -5.09 2.55 16.45
CA LYS A 125 -4.15 1.51 16.03
C LYS A 125 -2.95 2.15 15.35
N LYS A 126 -1.76 1.55 15.54
CA LYS A 126 -0.57 1.90 14.76
C LYS A 126 -0.78 1.42 13.32
N ILE A 127 -0.71 2.33 12.37
CA ILE A 127 -0.84 2.09 10.94
C ILE A 127 0.08 3.04 10.18
N GLN A 128 0.36 2.76 8.91
CA GLN A 128 0.93 3.71 7.98
C GLN A 128 0.00 3.87 6.78
N ILE A 129 -0.51 5.07 6.56
CA ILE A 129 -1.41 5.42 5.47
C ILE A 129 -0.55 5.91 4.30
N GLN A 130 -0.62 5.19 3.19
CA GLN A 130 0.07 5.55 1.95
C GLN A 130 -0.69 6.61 1.17
N SER A 131 -2.00 6.40 1.01
CA SER A 131 -2.86 7.32 0.26
C SER A 131 -4.29 7.33 0.79
N VAL A 132 -4.97 8.46 0.57
CA VAL A 132 -6.38 8.68 0.85
C VAL A 132 -7.02 9.37 -0.34
N VAL A 133 -8.04 8.74 -0.92
CA VAL A 133 -8.79 9.27 -2.06
C VAL A 133 -10.22 9.59 -1.65
N TYR A 134 -10.66 10.80 -1.93
CA TYR A 134 -12.03 11.24 -1.77
C TYR A 134 -12.83 10.97 -3.05
N LEU A 135 -13.93 10.24 -2.93
CA LEU A 135 -14.77 9.84 -4.06
C LEU A 135 -15.68 10.99 -4.50
N ASN A 136 -15.13 12.02 -5.17
CA ASN A 136 -15.85 13.25 -5.51
C ASN A 136 -17.12 12.99 -6.35
N THR A 137 -17.04 12.19 -7.42
CA THR A 137 -18.22 11.90 -8.26
C THR A 137 -19.33 11.21 -7.48
N ILE A 138 -18.97 10.31 -6.56
CA ILE A 138 -19.92 9.63 -5.67
C ILE A 138 -20.54 10.62 -4.69
N ALA A 139 -19.76 11.56 -4.14
CA ALA A 139 -20.28 12.60 -3.28
C ALA A 139 -21.25 13.53 -4.02
N GLU A 140 -20.94 13.93 -5.25
CA GLU A 140 -21.82 14.78 -6.06
C GLU A 140 -23.15 14.07 -6.39
N LYS A 141 -23.07 12.80 -6.81
CA LYS A 141 -24.21 11.99 -7.26
C LYS A 141 -25.08 11.50 -6.11
N LEU A 142 -24.47 10.98 -5.05
CA LEU A 142 -25.18 10.28 -3.96
C LEU A 142 -25.25 11.10 -2.66
N LYS A 143 -24.60 12.26 -2.60
CA LYS A 143 -24.45 13.07 -1.37
C LYS A 143 -23.78 12.29 -0.22
N LYS A 144 -22.95 11.30 -0.58
CA LYS A 144 -22.15 10.49 0.35
C LYS A 144 -20.69 10.89 0.27
N ASN A 145 -20.17 11.45 1.36
CA ASN A 145 -18.76 11.83 1.45
C ASN A 145 -17.93 10.64 1.93
N ILE A 146 -17.23 9.98 1.01
CA ILE A 146 -16.51 8.71 1.24
C ILE A 146 -15.01 8.93 0.98
N LEU A 147 -14.19 8.34 1.87
CA LEU A 147 -12.74 8.26 1.74
C LEU A 147 -12.31 6.80 1.59
N VAL A 148 -11.39 6.54 0.67
CA VAL A 148 -10.76 5.24 0.42
C VAL A 148 -9.28 5.34 0.73
N TYR A 149 -8.71 4.35 1.39
CA TYR A 149 -7.36 4.41 1.94
C TYR A 149 -6.54 3.20 1.49
N SER A 150 -5.28 3.44 1.11
CA SER A 150 -4.26 2.38 1.05
C SER A 150 -3.39 2.45 2.31
N VAL A 151 -3.34 1.35 3.07
CA VAL A 151 -2.82 1.31 4.44
C VAL A 151 -1.96 0.07 4.66
N PHE A 152 -0.85 0.22 5.38
CA PHE A 152 -0.11 -0.86 6.03
C PHE A 152 -0.57 -0.91 7.49
N ASP A 153 -1.20 -2.01 7.91
CA ASP A 153 -1.93 -2.08 9.19
C ASP A 153 -1.41 -3.13 10.17
N ALA A 154 -0.38 -3.89 9.79
CA ALA A 154 0.27 -4.89 10.61
C ALA A 154 1.72 -5.10 10.15
N ASP A 155 2.59 -5.48 11.09
CA ASP A 155 3.97 -5.94 10.85
C ASP A 155 3.93 -7.39 10.34
N THR A 156 3.74 -7.56 9.04
CA THR A 156 3.55 -8.88 8.41
C THR A 156 4.87 -9.58 8.17
N ASN A 157 5.95 -8.83 7.96
CA ASN A 157 7.30 -9.37 7.78
C ASN A 157 8.06 -9.54 9.12
N ARG A 158 7.47 -9.11 10.24
CA ARG A 158 7.99 -9.21 11.62
C ARG A 158 9.33 -8.50 11.83
N ASP A 159 9.56 -7.39 11.12
CA ASP A 159 10.77 -6.58 11.27
C ASP A 159 10.68 -5.52 12.38
N GLY A 160 9.52 -5.44 13.05
CA GLY A 160 9.23 -4.51 14.14
C GLY A 160 8.73 -3.14 13.69
N LYS A 161 8.51 -2.94 12.39
CA LYS A 161 7.95 -1.71 11.81
C LYS A 161 6.59 -2.01 11.16
N ILE A 162 5.86 -0.94 10.86
CA ILE A 162 4.66 -1.02 10.03
C ILE A 162 4.91 -0.02 8.91
N ASP A 163 5.32 -0.53 7.75
CA ASP A 163 5.71 0.29 6.61
C ASP A 163 5.45 -0.38 5.26
N SER A 164 6.01 0.18 4.18
CA SER A 164 5.78 -0.32 2.81
C SER A 164 6.32 -1.72 2.53
N ASN A 165 7.11 -2.29 3.45
CA ASN A 165 7.56 -3.67 3.36
C ASN A 165 6.51 -4.67 3.85
N ASP A 166 5.41 -4.20 4.43
CA ASP A 166 4.28 -5.02 4.87
C ASP A 166 3.18 -5.15 3.81
N ILE A 167 2.21 -6.03 4.07
CA ILE A 167 1.04 -6.20 3.22
C ILE A 167 0.25 -4.89 3.14
N LYS A 168 0.07 -4.39 1.91
CA LYS A 168 -0.79 -3.25 1.61
C LYS A 168 -2.26 -3.66 1.64
N THR A 169 -3.10 -2.84 2.26
CA THR A 169 -4.53 -3.13 2.44
C THR A 169 -5.39 -1.94 2.07
N LEU A 170 -6.66 -2.22 1.76
CA LEU A 170 -7.67 -1.25 1.39
C LEU A 170 -8.63 -1.02 2.55
N TYR A 171 -8.87 0.24 2.86
CA TYR A 171 -9.84 0.68 3.85
C TYR A 171 -10.81 1.70 3.27
N ILE A 172 -11.94 1.89 3.94
CA ILE A 172 -12.95 2.89 3.60
C ILE A 172 -13.47 3.57 4.88
N SER A 173 -13.90 4.83 4.77
CA SER A 173 -14.62 5.52 5.84
C SER A 173 -15.51 6.63 5.28
N ARG A 174 -16.29 7.25 6.17
CA ARG A 174 -16.90 8.55 5.89
C ARG A 174 -15.84 9.65 5.92
N SER A 175 -16.14 10.81 5.32
CA SER A 175 -15.23 11.98 5.35
C SER A 175 -14.98 12.57 6.74
N SER A 176 -15.71 12.11 7.76
CA SER A 176 -15.47 12.41 9.16
C SER A 176 -14.46 11.49 9.83
N GLY A 177 -13.91 10.51 9.11
CA GLY A 177 -13.07 9.43 9.63
C GLY A 177 -13.86 8.33 10.36
N LYS A 178 -15.18 8.49 10.55
CA LYS A 178 -16.03 7.46 11.17
C LYS A 178 -16.26 6.28 10.22
N GLU A 179 -16.56 5.12 10.82
CA GLU A 179 -16.77 3.85 10.10
C GLU A 179 -15.53 3.42 9.31
N PHE A 180 -14.34 3.68 9.86
CA PHE A 180 -13.08 3.22 9.30
C PHE A 180 -13.02 1.69 9.29
N LYS A 181 -13.19 1.10 8.10
CA LYS A 181 -13.42 -0.33 7.89
C LYS A 181 -12.40 -0.88 6.89
N LYS A 182 -11.79 -2.03 7.23
CA LYS A 182 -10.94 -2.80 6.31
C LYS A 182 -11.81 -3.49 5.25
N LEU A 183 -11.42 -3.37 3.98
CA LEU A 183 -12.06 -4.05 2.86
C LEU A 183 -11.27 -5.28 2.40
N SER A 184 -9.93 -5.18 2.38
CA SER A 184 -9.08 -6.30 1.99
C SER A 184 -9.19 -7.48 2.97
N PRO A 185 -9.25 -8.72 2.47
CA PRO A 185 -9.16 -9.91 3.31
C PRO A 185 -7.84 -9.98 4.10
N TYR A 186 -7.82 -10.86 5.10
CA TYR A 186 -6.63 -11.09 5.93
C TYR A 186 -5.50 -11.72 5.11
N LEU A 187 -4.28 -11.22 5.26
CA LEU A 187 -3.06 -11.66 4.57
C LEU A 187 -3.15 -11.70 3.03
N GLN A 188 -3.94 -10.81 2.45
CA GLN A 188 -3.95 -10.61 1.00
C GLN A 188 -3.50 -9.19 0.66
N GLU A 189 -2.51 -9.07 -0.22
CA GLU A 189 -1.98 -7.77 -0.64
C GLU A 189 -2.90 -7.13 -1.68
N LEU A 190 -3.27 -5.87 -1.43
CA LEU A 190 -3.96 -5.02 -2.39
C LEU A 190 -3.07 -4.77 -3.62
N LEU A 191 -3.55 -5.20 -4.78
CA LEU A 191 -2.91 -4.91 -6.06
C LEU A 191 -3.37 -3.55 -6.61
N ASP A 192 -4.67 -3.39 -6.79
CA ASP A 192 -5.30 -2.14 -7.23
C ASP A 192 -6.79 -2.07 -6.87
N TRP A 193 -7.38 -0.90 -7.10
CA TRP A 193 -8.80 -0.66 -6.96
C TRP A 193 -9.25 0.45 -7.92
N THR A 194 -10.55 0.49 -8.20
CA THR A 194 -11.19 1.51 -9.05
C THR A 194 -12.66 1.68 -8.68
N VAL A 195 -13.27 2.78 -9.11
CA VAL A 195 -14.70 3.05 -8.93
C VAL A 195 -15.39 3.12 -10.28
N ILE A 196 -16.49 2.40 -10.41
CA ILE A 196 -17.38 2.46 -11.57
C ILE A 196 -18.62 3.27 -11.17
N ASP A 197 -18.59 4.56 -11.47
CA ASP A 197 -19.60 5.54 -11.04
C ASP A 197 -21.02 5.20 -11.52
N VAL A 198 -21.16 4.63 -12.72
CA VAL A 198 -22.48 4.24 -13.26
C VAL A 198 -23.15 3.16 -12.43
N GLN A 199 -22.35 2.29 -11.78
CA GLN A 199 -22.84 1.22 -10.90
C GLN A 199 -22.79 1.60 -9.42
N ASN A 200 -22.16 2.73 -9.07
CA ASN A 200 -21.84 3.11 -7.68
C ASN A 200 -21.05 2.02 -6.95
N ARG A 201 -20.11 1.35 -7.64
CA ARG A 201 -19.33 0.25 -7.08
C ARG A 201 -17.86 0.59 -7.04
N LEU A 202 -17.21 0.20 -5.95
CA LEU A 202 -15.76 0.14 -5.87
C LEU A 202 -15.35 -1.31 -6.10
N TYR A 203 -14.47 -1.51 -7.06
CA TYR A 203 -13.84 -2.78 -7.40
C TYR A 203 -12.40 -2.78 -6.91
N PHE A 204 -11.92 -3.92 -6.44
CA PHE A 204 -10.53 -4.10 -6.06
C PHE A 204 -10.12 -5.54 -6.26
N ARG A 205 -8.82 -5.78 -6.39
CA ARG A 205 -8.27 -7.13 -6.43
C ARG A 205 -7.06 -7.23 -5.53
N THR A 206 -6.86 -8.42 -5.00
CA THR A 206 -5.77 -8.75 -4.10
C THR A 206 -5.02 -9.97 -4.62
N ILE A 207 -3.81 -10.18 -4.11
CA ILE A 207 -3.05 -11.40 -4.29
C ILE A 207 -2.92 -12.13 -2.95
N GLU A 208 -3.10 -13.44 -2.96
CA GLU A 208 -3.01 -14.32 -1.81
C GLU A 208 -1.87 -15.30 -2.03
N ASP A 209 -0.89 -15.31 -1.12
CA ASP A 209 0.19 -16.29 -1.11
C ASP A 209 -0.35 -17.65 -0.67
N ILE A 210 -0.75 -18.47 -1.65
CA ILE A 210 -1.39 -19.77 -1.45
C ILE A 210 -0.36 -20.82 -1.07
N ASN A 211 0.84 -20.69 -1.61
CA ASN A 211 1.93 -21.62 -1.39
C ASN A 211 2.69 -21.33 -0.07
N LYS A 212 2.43 -20.17 0.54
CA LYS A 212 2.92 -19.69 1.83
C LYS A 212 4.44 -19.51 1.88
N ASN A 213 5.07 -19.14 0.77
CA ASN A 213 6.52 -18.89 0.71
C ASN A 213 6.92 -17.47 1.16
N GLY A 214 5.95 -16.62 1.52
CA GLY A 214 6.19 -15.25 1.95
C GLY A 214 6.38 -14.25 0.81
N ALA A 215 6.29 -14.69 -0.44
CA ALA A 215 6.37 -13.87 -1.65
C ALA A 215 5.02 -13.90 -2.38
N PHE A 216 4.67 -12.80 -3.03
CA PHE A 216 3.51 -12.74 -3.91
C PHE A 216 3.97 -12.86 -5.37
N ASP A 217 3.81 -14.05 -5.94
CA ASP A 217 4.36 -14.41 -7.24
C ASP A 217 3.35 -15.08 -8.20
N LYS A 218 3.83 -15.60 -9.33
CA LYS A 218 2.99 -16.23 -10.37
C LYS A 218 2.26 -17.49 -9.93
N ASN A 219 2.66 -18.09 -8.80
CA ASN A 219 2.08 -19.30 -8.23
C ASN A 219 0.93 -18.99 -7.26
N ASP A 220 0.59 -17.71 -7.12
CA ASP A 220 -0.39 -17.20 -6.18
C ASP A 220 -1.68 -16.76 -6.87
N ASN A 221 -2.74 -16.71 -6.07
CA ASN A 221 -4.08 -16.45 -6.59
C ASN A 221 -4.43 -14.97 -6.52
N VAL A 222 -4.88 -14.43 -7.64
CA VAL A 222 -5.52 -13.11 -7.68
C VAL A 222 -7.01 -13.27 -7.40
N ASN A 223 -7.48 -12.60 -6.36
CA ASN A 223 -8.88 -12.60 -5.94
C ASN A 223 -9.54 -11.26 -6.31
N TYR A 224 -10.78 -11.29 -6.77
CA TYR A 224 -11.50 -10.10 -7.22
C TYR A 224 -12.71 -9.82 -6.34
N PHE A 225 -12.86 -8.55 -5.98
CA PHE A 225 -13.90 -8.10 -5.07
C PHE A 225 -14.56 -6.81 -5.53
N TYR A 226 -15.77 -6.58 -5.04
CA TYR A 226 -16.40 -5.27 -5.10
C TYR A 226 -17.22 -4.97 -3.85
N ILE A 227 -17.50 -3.69 -3.63
CA ILE A 227 -18.51 -3.20 -2.68
C ILE A 227 -19.52 -2.33 -3.42
N ASP A 228 -20.75 -2.30 -2.92
CA ASP A 228 -21.75 -1.31 -3.31
C ASP A 228 -21.60 -0.06 -2.43
N LEU A 229 -21.35 1.11 -3.03
CA LEU A 229 -21.19 2.37 -2.28
C LEU A 229 -22.54 2.93 -1.81
N THR A 230 -23.65 2.38 -2.30
CA THR A 230 -25.00 2.67 -1.79
C THR A 230 -25.33 1.90 -0.52
N ASP A 231 -24.69 0.75 -0.29
CA ASP A 231 -24.83 -0.05 0.94
C ASP A 231 -24.22 0.70 2.14
N PRO A 232 -24.96 0.93 3.23
CA PRO A 232 -24.43 1.57 4.45
C PRO A 232 -23.30 0.77 5.12
N ASN A 233 -23.22 -0.54 4.90
CA ASN A 233 -22.23 -1.40 5.56
C ASN A 233 -21.01 -1.71 4.69
N TRP A 234 -21.02 -1.33 3.41
CA TRP A 234 -19.97 -1.65 2.43
C TRP A 234 -19.59 -3.13 2.47
N GLU A 235 -20.56 -4.02 2.29
CA GLU A 235 -20.33 -5.47 2.25
C GLU A 235 -19.44 -5.85 1.06
N VAL A 236 -18.37 -6.60 1.34
CA VAL A 236 -17.42 -7.09 0.34
C VAL A 236 -17.97 -8.33 -0.33
N LYS A 237 -18.05 -8.31 -1.66
CA LYS A 237 -18.54 -9.40 -2.49
C LYS A 237 -17.43 -9.89 -3.41
N SER A 238 -17.18 -11.20 -3.39
CA SER A 238 -16.28 -11.85 -4.34
C SER A 238 -16.98 -12.03 -5.69
N TYR A 239 -16.23 -11.96 -6.78
CA TYR A 239 -16.69 -12.29 -8.12
C TYR A 239 -15.54 -12.88 -8.94
N ASP A 240 -15.88 -13.51 -10.07
CA ASP A 240 -14.88 -14.07 -10.98
C ASP A 240 -15.08 -13.48 -12.39
N PRO A 241 -14.20 -12.55 -12.83
CA PRO A 241 -14.27 -11.99 -14.18
C PRO A 241 -13.81 -12.96 -15.27
N LEU A 242 -13.22 -14.10 -14.91
CA LEU A 242 -12.70 -15.11 -15.86
C LEU A 242 -13.70 -16.25 -16.10
N ASN A 243 -14.77 -16.32 -15.32
CA ASN A 243 -15.82 -17.32 -15.51
C ASN A 243 -16.66 -16.98 -16.76
N VAL A 244 -16.28 -17.56 -17.90
CA VAL A 244 -17.08 -17.51 -19.13
C VAL A 244 -18.15 -18.58 -19.04
N LEU A 245 -19.42 -18.17 -18.89
CA LEU A 245 -20.54 -19.08 -19.08
C LEU A 245 -20.53 -19.55 -20.53
N SER A 246 -20.19 -20.82 -20.77
CA SER A 246 -20.35 -21.44 -22.08
C SER A 246 -21.84 -21.42 -22.42
N THR A 247 -22.23 -20.56 -23.36
CA THR A 247 -23.55 -20.62 -23.95
C THR A 247 -23.54 -21.87 -24.83
N GLU A 248 -24.13 -22.96 -24.36
CA GLU A 248 -24.43 -24.10 -25.25
C GLU A 248 -25.39 -23.57 -26.31
N GLU A 249 -24.88 -23.43 -27.53
CA GLU A 249 -25.62 -23.04 -28.71
C GLU A 249 -26.70 -24.12 -28.93
N SER A 250 -27.95 -23.82 -28.57
CA SER A 250 -29.07 -24.69 -28.93
C SER A 250 -29.15 -24.70 -30.45
N THR A 251 -28.75 -25.80 -31.06
CA THR A 251 -28.98 -26.08 -32.47
C THR A 251 -30.48 -26.21 -32.69
N GLU A 252 -31.16 -25.07 -32.88
CA GLU A 252 -32.47 -25.06 -33.52
C GLU A 252 -32.27 -25.50 -34.96
N THR A 253 -32.51 -26.80 -35.19
CA THR A 253 -32.75 -27.35 -36.52
C THR A 253 -33.85 -26.52 -37.18
N PRO A 254 -33.62 -25.90 -38.36
CA PRO A 254 -34.67 -25.19 -39.05
C PRO A 254 -35.75 -26.18 -39.51
N PRO A 255 -37.03 -25.75 -39.59
CA PRO A 255 -38.11 -26.62 -40.02
C PRO A 255 -37.87 -27.01 -41.48
N VAL A 256 -38.01 -28.31 -41.76
CA VAL A 256 -37.98 -28.88 -43.11
C VAL A 256 -39.17 -28.30 -43.87
N GLU A 257 -38.90 -27.50 -44.90
CA GLU A 257 -39.90 -27.17 -45.91
C GLU A 257 -40.30 -28.46 -46.64
N GLU A 258 -41.55 -28.91 -46.42
CA GLU A 258 -42.18 -29.90 -47.29
C GLU A 258 -42.41 -29.28 -48.67
N VAL A 259 -41.71 -29.81 -49.67
CA VAL A 259 -41.93 -29.53 -51.08
C VAL A 259 -42.84 -30.62 -51.65
N VAL A 260 -44.09 -30.20 -51.94
CA VAL A 260 -45.11 -30.81 -52.82
C VAL A 260 -45.84 -32.07 -52.34
#